data_AF-A5UU60-F1
#
_entry.id   AF-A5UU60-F1
#
_cell.length_a   1.000
_cell.length_b   1.000
_cell.length_c   1.000
_cell.angle_alpha   90.00
_cell.angle_beta   90.00
_cell.angle_gamma   90.00
#
_symmetry.space_group_name_H-M   'P 1'
#
loop_
_entity.id
_entity.type
_entity.pdbx_description
1 polymer ?
#
loop_
_entity_poly.entity_id
_entity_poly.type
_entity_poly.pdbx_seq_one_letter_code
_entity_poly.pdbx_strand_id
1 'polypeptide(L)'
;MNTPKTQSAGTISEAQTVPESGAEDRVAAFFGRYGRHLALLQATVATCGSLFMSEALGWPPCVLCWYQRILMYPLVVLILVGILRRDHGLHLYVLPLSLFGACVSLYHYLLVKTDWLPPPPCVDGIPCTVDYLDILGFINVPFMALTAFLIISFLMGATVVSEPADSDESPSLRDGQALAAYAIIALVAVAFIGWGMVI
;
A
#
# COMPACT_ATOMS: atom_id res chain seq x y z
N MET A 1 -9.48 -47.39 64.36
CA MET A 1 -8.58 -46.26 64.65
C MET A 1 -7.98 -45.78 63.33
N ASN A 2 -8.46 -44.61 62.89
CA ASN A 2 -7.93 -43.60 61.97
C ASN A 2 -6.99 -43.95 60.79
N THR A 3 -7.43 -43.51 59.61
CA THR A 3 -6.64 -43.13 58.41
C THR A 3 -5.63 -41.99 58.71
N PRO A 4 -4.69 -41.70 57.79
CA PRO A 4 -4.96 -40.70 56.74
C PRO A 4 -4.60 -41.24 55.33
N LYS A 5 -5.56 -41.28 54.39
CA LYS A 5 -5.91 -40.22 53.41
C LYS A 5 -4.77 -39.85 52.45
N THR A 6 -4.71 -40.57 51.34
CA THR A 6 -4.24 -40.04 50.04
C THR A 6 -5.31 -39.09 49.49
N GLN A 7 -4.99 -37.81 49.40
CA GLN A 7 -5.81 -36.83 48.68
C GLN A 7 -5.20 -36.62 47.29
N SER A 8 -5.78 -37.32 46.31
CA SER A 8 -5.82 -36.86 44.93
C SER A 8 -6.90 -35.80 44.78
N ALA A 9 -6.65 -34.87 43.87
CA ALA A 9 -7.65 -34.08 43.15
C ALA A 9 -8.45 -33.06 43.97
N GLY A 10 -8.11 -31.78 43.78
CA GLY A 10 -8.98 -30.67 44.16
C GLY A 10 -8.33 -29.30 44.00
N THR A 11 -8.45 -28.72 42.81
CA THR A 11 -8.66 -27.28 42.51
C THR A 11 -8.94 -27.19 41.00
N ILE A 12 -10.20 -27.24 40.57
CA ILE A 12 -11.10 -26.08 40.38
C ILE A 12 -10.46 -24.99 39.50
N SER A 13 -10.85 -25.04 38.22
CA SER A 13 -11.26 -23.87 37.42
C SER A 13 -10.33 -22.65 37.41
N GLU A 14 -9.25 -22.73 36.65
CA GLU A 14 -8.83 -21.57 35.85
C GLU A 14 -9.47 -21.74 34.47
N ALA A 15 -10.50 -20.92 34.23
CA ALA A 15 -11.01 -20.69 32.89
C ALA A 15 -9.84 -20.17 32.05
N GLN A 16 -9.27 -21.05 31.23
CA GLN A 16 -8.40 -20.65 30.13
C GLN A 16 -9.23 -19.79 29.20
N THR A 17 -9.11 -18.47 29.34
CA THR A 17 -9.45 -17.55 28.27
C THR A 17 -8.52 -17.88 27.11
N VAL A 18 -9.08 -18.51 26.08
CA VAL A 18 -8.42 -18.63 24.78
C VAL A 18 -8.01 -17.22 24.37
N PRO A 19 -6.72 -16.93 24.15
CA PRO A 19 -6.32 -15.58 23.81
C PRO A 19 -6.78 -15.29 22.37
N GLU A 20 -7.43 -14.14 22.16
CA GLU A 20 -7.66 -13.55 20.83
C GLU A 20 -6.37 -13.33 20.01
N SER A 21 -5.19 -13.58 20.61
CA SER A 21 -3.87 -13.44 20.01
C SER A 21 -3.68 -14.26 18.72
N GLY A 22 -4.32 -15.43 18.60
CA GLY A 22 -4.12 -16.29 17.42
C GLY A 22 -4.64 -15.72 16.09
N ALA A 23 -5.61 -14.81 16.12
CA ALA A 23 -6.13 -14.18 14.90
C ALA A 23 -5.29 -12.97 14.48
N GLU A 24 -4.93 -12.12 15.45
CA GLU A 24 -4.08 -10.94 15.23
C GLU A 24 -2.68 -11.36 14.74
N ASP A 25 -2.10 -12.40 15.32
CA ASP A 25 -0.82 -12.97 14.92
C ASP A 25 -0.84 -13.48 13.46
N ARG A 26 -1.96 -14.08 13.04
CA ARG A 26 -2.15 -14.57 11.65
C ARG A 26 -2.28 -13.44 10.64
N VAL A 27 -2.97 -12.36 11.02
CA VAL A 27 -3.14 -11.17 10.19
C VAL A 27 -1.79 -10.46 10.03
N ALA A 28 -1.04 -10.27 11.11
CA ALA A 28 0.31 -9.72 11.07
C ALA A 28 1.25 -10.58 10.21
N ALA A 29 1.21 -11.91 10.36
CA ALA A 29 1.99 -12.83 9.54
C ALA A 29 1.63 -12.75 8.05
N PHE A 30 0.35 -12.58 7.70
CA PHE A 30 -0.08 -12.40 6.31
C PHE A 30 0.51 -11.12 5.70
N PHE A 31 0.40 -9.98 6.40
CA PHE A 31 0.96 -8.73 5.92
C PHE A 31 2.49 -8.73 5.88
N GLY A 32 3.16 -9.46 6.78
CA GLY A 32 4.60 -9.68 6.68
C GLY A 32 5.01 -10.44 5.42
N ARG A 33 4.32 -11.56 5.14
CA ARG A 33 4.60 -12.44 4.01
C ARG A 33 4.28 -11.81 2.66
N TYR A 34 3.15 -11.12 2.53
CA TYR A 34 2.68 -10.57 1.26
C TYR A 34 2.89 -9.06 1.12
N GLY A 35 3.23 -8.34 2.18
CA GLY A 35 3.23 -6.87 2.20
C GLY A 35 4.11 -6.23 1.14
N ARG A 36 5.31 -6.77 0.90
CA ARG A 36 6.22 -6.28 -0.15
C ARG A 36 5.62 -6.43 -1.55
N HIS A 37 4.98 -7.56 -1.83
CA HIS A 37 4.34 -7.85 -3.11
C HIS A 37 3.04 -7.04 -3.31
N LEU A 38 2.23 -6.90 -2.27
CA LEU A 38 1.02 -6.08 -2.30
C LEU A 38 1.35 -4.59 -2.50
N ALA A 39 2.43 -4.10 -1.89
CA ALA A 39 2.89 -2.74 -2.10
C ALA A 39 3.36 -2.51 -3.53
N LEU A 40 4.07 -3.48 -4.13
CA LEU A 40 4.47 -3.41 -5.54
C LEU A 40 3.24 -3.38 -6.47
N LEU A 41 2.25 -4.23 -6.20
CA LEU A 41 1.00 -4.25 -6.96
C LEU A 41 0.30 -2.89 -6.88
N GLN A 42 0.14 -2.35 -5.67
CA GLN A 42 -0.49 -1.05 -5.46
C GLN A 42 0.25 0.08 -6.18
N ALA A 43 1.58 0.14 -6.07
CA ALA A 43 2.40 1.16 -6.73
C ALA A 43 2.30 1.06 -8.27
N THR A 44 2.24 -0.17 -8.80
CA THR A 44 2.10 -0.40 -10.25
C THR A 44 0.72 0.03 -10.75
N VAL A 45 -0.35 -0.33 -10.03
CA VAL A 45 -1.72 0.10 -10.35
C VAL A 45 -1.84 1.61 -10.33
N ALA A 46 -1.29 2.28 -9.31
CA ALA A 46 -1.32 3.73 -9.22
C ALA A 46 -0.54 4.41 -10.36
N THR A 47 0.62 3.87 -10.74
CA THR A 47 1.43 4.38 -11.85
C THR A 47 0.73 4.19 -13.20
N CYS A 48 0.16 3.00 -13.44
CA CYS A 48 -0.59 2.72 -14.66
C CYS A 48 -1.86 3.58 -14.75
N GLY A 49 -2.61 3.72 -13.66
CA GLY A 49 -3.79 4.58 -13.61
C GLY A 49 -3.45 6.05 -13.89
N SER A 50 -2.35 6.54 -13.33
CA SER A 50 -1.84 7.89 -13.61
C SER A 50 -1.48 8.09 -15.09
N LEU A 51 -0.85 7.11 -15.73
CA LEU A 51 -0.52 7.16 -17.16
C LEU A 51 -1.76 7.07 -18.02
N PHE A 52 -2.70 6.19 -17.67
CA PHE A 52 -3.96 6.00 -18.39
C PHE A 52 -4.77 7.30 -18.46
N MET A 53 -4.88 8.03 -17.35
CA MET A 53 -5.58 9.32 -17.35
C MET A 53 -4.92 10.36 -18.27
N SER A 54 -3.59 10.36 -18.38
CA SER A 54 -2.85 11.31 -19.22
C SER A 54 -2.92 10.94 -20.71
N GLU A 55 -2.67 9.68 -21.04
CA GLU A 55 -2.48 9.24 -22.43
C GLU A 55 -3.78 8.78 -23.09
N ALA A 56 -4.64 8.05 -22.37
CA ALA A 56 -5.88 7.52 -22.94
C ALA A 56 -7.03 8.51 -22.82
N LEU A 57 -7.20 9.15 -21.65
CA LEU A 57 -8.27 10.13 -21.43
C LEU A 57 -7.89 11.57 -21.81
N GLY A 58 -6.61 11.82 -22.09
CA GLY A 58 -6.12 13.13 -22.50
C GLY A 58 -6.21 14.20 -21.40
N TRP A 59 -6.17 13.81 -20.11
CA TRP A 59 -6.20 14.75 -19.00
C TRP A 59 -4.80 15.20 -18.61
N PRO A 60 -4.38 16.42 -18.99
CA PRO A 60 -3.03 16.88 -18.72
C PRO A 60 -2.83 17.10 -17.20
N PRO A 61 -1.70 16.63 -16.63
CA PRO A 61 -1.44 16.77 -15.20
C PRO A 61 -1.13 18.21 -14.84
N CYS A 62 -1.70 18.70 -13.74
CA CYS A 62 -1.28 19.95 -13.12
C CYS A 62 0.10 19.79 -12.44
N VAL A 63 0.70 20.91 -12.02
CA VAL A 63 2.02 20.93 -11.35
C VAL A 63 2.05 20.06 -10.08
N LEU A 64 0.97 20.08 -9.27
CA LEU A 64 0.85 19.24 -8.08
C LEU A 64 0.76 17.75 -8.41
N CYS A 65 -0.03 17.36 -9.42
CA CYS A 65 -0.07 15.99 -9.92
C CYS A 65 1.31 15.54 -10.42
N TRP A 66 2.08 16.44 -11.02
CA TRP A 66 3.45 16.16 -11.46
C TRP A 66 4.37 15.81 -10.28
N TYR A 67 4.28 16.56 -9.17
CA TYR A 67 5.01 16.20 -7.95
C TYR A 67 4.58 14.83 -7.40
N GLN A 68 3.28 14.50 -7.42
CA GLN A 68 2.80 13.18 -7.03
C GLN A 68 3.37 12.07 -7.93
N ARG A 69 3.48 12.30 -9.25
CA ARG A 69 4.10 11.34 -10.19
C ARG A 69 5.58 11.11 -9.92
N ILE A 70 6.35 12.18 -9.66
CA ILE A 70 7.78 12.09 -9.32
C ILE A 70 7.98 11.25 -8.06
N LEU A 71 7.07 11.32 -7.08
CA LEU A 71 7.14 10.54 -5.86
C LEU A 71 6.65 9.10 -6.06
N MET A 72 5.63 8.87 -6.90
CA MET A 72 5.02 7.55 -7.11
C MET A 72 5.86 6.63 -8.02
N TYR A 73 6.37 7.15 -9.14
CA TYR A 73 6.99 6.29 -10.17
C TYR A 73 8.27 5.59 -9.69
N PRO A 74 9.17 6.24 -8.93
CA PRO A 74 10.33 5.57 -8.37
C PRO A 74 9.97 4.47 -7.38
N LEU A 75 8.82 4.54 -6.68
CA LEU A 75 8.42 3.50 -5.71
C LEU A 75 8.29 2.13 -6.38
N VAL A 76 7.75 2.07 -7.60
CA VAL A 76 7.63 0.81 -8.36
C VAL A 76 9.00 0.17 -8.55
N VAL A 77 9.98 0.97 -8.99
CA VAL A 77 11.34 0.50 -9.26
C VAL A 77 12.05 0.12 -7.96
N LEU A 78 11.94 0.94 -6.91
CA LEU A 78 12.56 0.69 -5.62
C LEU A 78 12.04 -0.59 -4.98
N ILE A 79 10.71 -0.78 -4.93
CA ILE A 79 10.09 -1.98 -4.36
C ILE A 79 10.47 -3.21 -5.19
N LEU A 80 10.44 -3.14 -6.52
CA LEU A 80 10.82 -4.24 -7.40
C LEU A 80 12.28 -4.66 -7.17
N VAL A 81 13.21 -3.71 -7.21
CA VAL A 81 14.64 -3.97 -7.00
C VAL A 81 14.89 -4.48 -5.58
N GLY A 82 14.19 -3.96 -4.58
CA GLY A 82 14.25 -4.43 -3.20
C GLY A 82 13.84 -5.89 -3.04
N ILE A 83 12.77 -6.31 -3.70
CA ILE A 83 12.32 -7.71 -3.73
C ILE A 83 13.36 -8.59 -4.43
N LEU A 84 13.88 -8.16 -5.59
CA LEU A 84 14.88 -8.93 -6.36
C LEU A 84 16.21 -9.09 -5.61
N ARG A 85 16.65 -8.03 -4.91
CA ARG A 85 17.88 -8.04 -4.11
C ARG A 85 17.71 -8.63 -2.72
N ARG A 86 16.47 -8.95 -2.31
CA ARG A 86 16.13 -9.41 -0.95
C ARG A 86 16.64 -8.44 0.12
N ASP A 87 16.47 -7.15 -0.14
CA ASP A 87 16.96 -6.09 0.74
C ASP A 87 16.01 -5.89 1.93
N HIS A 88 16.49 -6.19 3.14
CA HIS A 88 15.77 -5.95 4.39
C HIS A 88 15.59 -4.43 4.67
N GLY A 89 16.49 -3.59 4.14
CA GLY A 89 16.44 -2.14 4.29
C GLY A 89 15.40 -1.44 3.40
N LEU A 90 14.60 -2.17 2.62
CA LEU A 90 13.66 -1.60 1.64
C LEU A 90 12.73 -0.53 2.23
N HIS A 91 12.20 -0.79 3.42
CA HIS A 91 11.30 0.10 4.13
C HIS A 91 11.91 1.49 4.40
N LEU A 92 13.22 1.59 4.59
CA LEU A 92 13.90 2.87 4.88
C LEU A 92 13.86 3.85 3.69
N TYR A 93 13.75 3.36 2.46
CA TYR A 93 13.70 4.18 1.26
C TYR A 93 12.26 4.45 0.81
N VAL A 94 11.40 3.43 0.91
CA VAL A 94 10.02 3.49 0.39
C VAL A 94 9.13 4.33 1.30
N LEU A 95 9.27 4.20 2.62
CA LEU A 95 8.41 4.84 3.61
C LEU A 95 8.53 6.38 3.66
N PRO A 96 9.73 7.00 3.64
CA PRO A 96 9.80 8.46 3.55
C PRO A 96 9.22 8.97 2.23
N LEU A 97 9.50 8.29 1.11
CA LEU A 97 9.03 8.70 -0.21
C LEU A 97 7.51 8.61 -0.32
N SER A 98 6.90 7.53 0.20
CA SER A 98 5.44 7.38 0.22
C SER A 98 4.77 8.36 1.18
N LEU A 99 5.40 8.69 2.32
CA LEU A 99 4.87 9.67 3.26
C LEU A 99 4.89 11.09 2.69
N PHE A 100 5.97 11.49 2.01
CA PHE A 100 6.00 12.75 1.28
C PHE A 100 4.92 12.81 0.19
N GLY A 101 4.73 11.70 -0.54
CA GLY A 101 3.66 11.58 -1.54
C GLY A 101 2.27 11.75 -0.93
N ALA A 102 2.03 11.15 0.25
CA ALA A 102 0.79 11.31 1.00
C ALA A 102 0.58 12.77 1.44
N CYS A 103 1.60 13.45 1.94
CA CYS A 103 1.49 14.87 2.33
C CYS A 103 1.14 15.77 1.13
N VAL A 104 1.81 15.59 -0.02
CA VAL A 104 1.52 16.35 -1.25
C VAL A 104 0.10 16.05 -1.77
N SER A 105 -0.33 14.80 -1.71
CA SER A 105 -1.68 14.39 -2.14
C SER A 105 -2.77 14.93 -1.22
N LEU A 106 -2.52 14.94 0.09
CA LEU A 106 -3.42 15.53 1.07
C LEU A 106 -3.55 17.04 0.87
N TYR A 107 -2.43 17.73 0.65
CA TYR A 107 -2.43 19.16 0.33
C TYR A 107 -3.26 19.43 -0.94
N HIS A 108 -3.05 18.65 -1.99
CA HIS A 108 -3.80 18.80 -3.24
C HIS A 108 -5.29 18.53 -3.05
N TYR A 109 -5.65 17.50 -2.29
CA TYR A 109 -7.04 17.18 -1.97
C TYR A 109 -7.74 18.33 -1.22
N LEU A 110 -7.07 18.89 -0.21
CA LEU A 110 -7.57 20.05 0.54
C LEU A 110 -7.69 21.28 -0.38
N LEU A 111 -6.74 21.51 -1.28
CA LEU A 111 -6.80 22.62 -2.23
C LEU A 111 -8.04 22.55 -3.15
N VAL A 112 -8.45 21.34 -3.55
CA VAL A 112 -9.62 21.14 -4.42
C VAL A 112 -10.94 21.22 -3.64
N LYS A 113 -10.99 20.71 -2.40
CA LYS A 113 -12.23 20.65 -1.61
C LYS A 113 -12.45 21.85 -0.69
N THR A 114 -11.41 22.63 -0.38
CA THR A 114 -11.52 23.81 0.49
C THR A 114 -10.91 25.05 -0.15
N ASP A 115 -11.63 26.16 -0.08
CA ASP A 115 -11.14 27.49 -0.49
C ASP A 115 -10.22 28.15 0.56
N TRP A 116 -9.84 27.40 1.60
CA TRP A 116 -9.02 27.91 2.71
C TRP A 116 -7.59 28.19 2.29
N LEU A 117 -7.11 27.51 1.24
CA LEU A 117 -5.79 27.70 0.69
C LEU A 117 -5.88 28.59 -0.55
N PRO A 118 -5.11 29.69 -0.62
CA PRO A 118 -5.08 30.50 -1.82
C PRO A 118 -4.56 29.63 -2.99
N PRO A 119 -5.21 29.69 -4.16
CA PRO A 119 -4.70 28.99 -5.33
C PRO A 119 -3.28 29.50 -5.63
N PRO A 120 -2.38 28.64 -6.12
CA PRO A 120 -1.05 29.08 -6.50
C PRO A 120 -1.14 30.23 -7.51
N PRO A 121 -0.24 31.25 -7.41
CA PRO A 121 -0.24 32.40 -8.32
C PRO A 121 -0.16 31.91 -9.77
N CYS A 122 -0.81 32.62 -10.70
CA CYS A 122 -0.94 32.25 -12.12
C CYS A 122 0.32 31.55 -12.64
N VAL A 123 0.24 30.23 -12.78
CA VAL A 123 1.29 29.38 -13.34
C VAL A 123 0.87 29.06 -14.76
N ASP A 124 1.79 29.11 -15.72
CA ASP A 124 1.52 28.65 -17.09
C ASP A 124 1.07 27.17 -17.05
N GLY A 125 -0.15 26.90 -17.49
CA GLY A 125 -0.72 25.54 -17.57
C GLY A 125 -2.13 25.42 -16.97
N ILE A 126 -2.53 24.17 -16.70
CA ILE A 126 -3.84 23.85 -16.12
C ILE A 126 -3.83 24.14 -14.61
N PRO A 127 -4.84 24.84 -14.07
CA PRO A 127 -4.92 25.10 -12.63
C PRO A 127 -5.04 23.81 -11.82
N CYS A 128 -4.38 23.75 -10.66
CA CYS A 128 -4.46 22.60 -9.75
C CYS A 128 -5.83 22.49 -9.04
N THR A 129 -6.72 23.46 -9.24
CA THR A 129 -8.10 23.46 -8.73
C THR A 129 -9.08 22.81 -9.71
N VAL A 130 -8.64 22.44 -10.91
CA VAL A 130 -9.50 21.75 -11.89
C VAL A 130 -9.68 20.30 -11.48
N ASP A 131 -10.93 19.92 -11.30
CA ASP A 131 -11.31 18.55 -10.98
C ASP A 131 -11.86 17.85 -12.21
N TYR A 132 -11.07 16.95 -12.80
CA TYR A 132 -11.46 16.17 -13.98
C TYR A 132 -12.37 14.99 -13.62
N LEU A 133 -12.36 14.55 -12.37
CA LEU A 133 -13.02 13.33 -11.94
C LEU A 133 -13.62 13.56 -10.55
N ASP A 134 -14.91 13.90 -10.50
CA ASP A 134 -15.65 14.05 -9.23
C ASP A 134 -16.70 12.96 -9.12
N ILE A 135 -16.27 11.76 -8.71
CA ILE A 135 -17.18 10.64 -8.49
C ILE A 135 -17.73 10.78 -7.06
N LEU A 136 -19.05 10.90 -6.93
CA LEU A 136 -19.78 11.05 -5.66
C LEU A 136 -19.50 12.34 -4.87
N GLY A 137 -18.89 13.37 -5.45
CA GLY A 137 -18.59 14.62 -4.75
C GLY A 137 -17.36 14.55 -3.82
N PHE A 138 -16.64 13.42 -3.79
CA PHE A 138 -15.54 13.14 -2.84
C PHE A 138 -14.35 12.40 -3.46
N ILE A 139 -14.60 11.48 -4.40
CA ILE A 139 -13.53 10.67 -5.02
C ILE A 139 -12.95 11.44 -6.19
N ASN A 140 -11.85 12.14 -5.89
CA ASN A 140 -11.08 12.89 -6.86
C ASN A 140 -9.74 12.21 -7.17
N VAL A 141 -9.09 12.62 -8.25
CA VAL A 141 -7.72 12.19 -8.61
C VAL A 141 -6.73 12.32 -7.43
N PRO A 142 -6.62 13.48 -6.72
CA PRO A 142 -5.73 13.59 -5.55
C PRO A 142 -6.12 12.67 -4.39
N PHE A 143 -7.41 12.35 -4.22
CA PHE A 143 -7.85 11.42 -3.19
C PHE A 143 -7.40 9.99 -3.49
N MET A 144 -7.50 9.54 -4.75
CA MET A 144 -7.00 8.24 -5.18
C MET A 144 -5.47 8.13 -5.03
N ALA A 145 -4.74 9.20 -5.30
CA ALA A 145 -3.30 9.24 -5.07
C ALA A 145 -2.97 9.14 -3.57
N LEU A 146 -3.70 9.88 -2.73
CA LEU A 146 -3.55 9.84 -1.27
C LEU A 146 -3.77 8.43 -0.72
N THR A 147 -4.86 7.76 -1.10
CA THR A 147 -5.15 6.40 -0.62
C THR A 147 -4.08 5.42 -1.09
N ALA A 148 -3.58 5.54 -2.33
CA ALA A 148 -2.48 4.70 -2.82
C ALA A 148 -1.20 4.87 -1.98
N PHE A 149 -0.78 6.10 -1.68
CA PHE A 149 0.40 6.35 -0.84
C PHE A 149 0.21 5.86 0.60
N LEU A 150 -0.99 5.98 1.17
CA LEU A 150 -1.29 5.47 2.51
C LEU A 150 -1.26 3.95 2.56
N ILE A 151 -1.82 3.27 1.56
CA ILE A 151 -1.77 1.80 1.46
C ILE A 151 -0.32 1.34 1.36
N ILE A 152 0.50 1.95 0.50
CA ILE A 152 1.93 1.61 0.37
C ILE A 152 2.65 1.83 1.70
N SER A 153 2.41 2.97 2.36
CA SER A 153 3.03 3.29 3.66
C SER A 153 2.64 2.28 4.74
N PHE A 154 1.36 1.89 4.79
CA PHE A 154 0.87 0.89 5.73
C PHE A 154 1.48 -0.48 5.48
N LEU A 155 1.48 -0.95 4.23
CA LEU A 155 2.05 -2.25 3.87
C LEU A 155 3.55 -2.33 4.16
N MET A 156 4.29 -1.25 3.88
CA MET A 156 5.72 -1.18 4.24
C MET A 156 5.91 -1.13 5.75
N GLY A 157 5.13 -0.33 6.48
CA GLY A 157 5.18 -0.28 7.94
C GLY A 157 4.88 -1.63 8.59
N ALA A 158 3.89 -2.36 8.07
CA ALA A 158 3.55 -3.70 8.53
C ALA A 158 4.71 -4.68 8.33
N THR A 159 5.43 -4.61 7.20
CA THR A 159 6.60 -5.49 6.99
C THR A 159 7.72 -5.27 8.00
N VAL A 160 7.91 -4.05 8.52
CA VAL A 160 8.89 -3.75 9.56
C VAL A 160 8.55 -4.47 10.87
N VAL A 161 7.26 -4.53 11.21
CA VAL A 161 6.79 -5.18 12.43
C VAL A 161 6.83 -6.71 12.30
N SER A 162 6.65 -7.24 11.08
CA SER A 162 6.50 -8.67 10.81
C SER A 162 7.76 -9.39 10.35
N GLU A 163 8.91 -8.71 10.32
CA GLU A 163 10.20 -9.27 9.92
C GLU A 163 10.66 -10.55 10.68
N PRO A 164 10.22 -10.87 11.92
CA PRO A 164 10.55 -12.16 12.55
C PRO A 164 9.86 -13.40 11.94
N ALA A 165 8.87 -13.24 11.05
CA ALA A 165 8.12 -14.38 10.46
C ALA A 165 8.68 -14.89 9.11
N ASP A 166 9.56 -14.15 8.44
CA ASP A 166 10.12 -14.52 7.11
C ASP A 166 11.24 -15.57 7.20
N SER A 167 11.81 -15.82 8.40
CA SER A 167 12.95 -16.73 8.56
C SER A 167 12.61 -18.23 8.40
N ASP A 168 11.34 -18.62 8.57
CA ASP A 168 10.89 -20.03 8.45
C ASP A 168 10.30 -20.38 7.06
N GLU A 169 10.31 -19.45 6.11
CA GLU A 169 9.74 -19.69 4.78
C GLU A 169 10.69 -20.48 3.86
N SER A 170 10.27 -21.67 3.44
CA SER A 170 11.06 -22.51 2.53
C SER A 170 11.24 -21.82 1.15
N PRO A 171 12.46 -21.79 0.57
CA PRO A 171 12.77 -21.02 -0.65
C PRO A 171 11.85 -21.29 -1.86
N SER A 172 11.37 -22.53 -2.01
CA SER A 172 10.53 -22.95 -3.16
C SER A 172 9.13 -22.34 -3.15
N LEU A 173 8.53 -22.13 -1.96
CA LEU A 173 7.22 -21.51 -1.82
C LEU A 173 7.29 -20.01 -2.14
N ARG A 174 8.35 -19.37 -1.65
CA ARG A 174 8.62 -17.94 -1.85
C ARG A 174 8.83 -17.58 -3.33
N ASP A 175 9.58 -18.40 -4.06
CA ASP A 175 9.79 -18.21 -5.50
C ASP A 175 8.48 -18.36 -6.29
N GLY A 176 7.61 -19.30 -5.91
CA GLY A 176 6.27 -19.45 -6.48
C GLY A 176 5.36 -18.26 -6.18
N GLN A 177 5.42 -17.71 -4.97
CA GLN A 177 4.66 -16.51 -4.57
C GLN A 177 5.12 -15.26 -5.31
N ALA A 178 6.43 -15.07 -5.50
CA ALA A 178 6.98 -13.98 -6.30
C ALA A 178 6.54 -14.08 -7.77
N LEU A 179 6.61 -15.27 -8.37
CA LEU A 179 6.13 -15.54 -9.73
C LEU A 179 4.64 -15.24 -9.89
N ALA A 180 3.81 -15.69 -8.94
CA ALA A 180 2.38 -15.41 -8.95
C ALA A 180 2.09 -13.92 -8.82
N ALA A 181 2.78 -13.20 -7.94
CA ALA A 181 2.62 -11.76 -7.79
C ALA A 181 3.02 -11.01 -9.08
N TYR A 182 4.16 -11.35 -9.69
CA TYR A 182 4.59 -10.75 -10.95
C TYR A 182 3.62 -11.03 -12.10
N ALA A 183 3.07 -12.25 -12.17
CA ALA A 183 2.06 -12.60 -13.16
C ALA A 183 0.78 -11.79 -12.98
N ILE A 184 0.29 -11.62 -11.73
CA ILE A 184 -0.88 -10.79 -11.43
C ILE A 184 -0.63 -9.33 -11.79
N ILE A 185 0.53 -8.77 -11.39
CA ILE A 185 0.90 -7.39 -11.70
C ILE A 185 0.96 -7.17 -13.22
N ALA A 186 1.61 -8.07 -13.96
CA ALA A 186 1.70 -8.00 -15.41
C ALA A 186 0.32 -8.08 -16.07
N LEU A 187 -0.55 -8.98 -15.61
CA LEU A 187 -1.91 -9.11 -16.11
C LEU A 187 -2.74 -7.85 -15.85
N VAL A 188 -2.66 -7.28 -14.65
CA VAL A 188 -3.36 -6.04 -14.30
C VAL A 188 -2.86 -4.87 -15.14
N ALA A 189 -1.54 -4.73 -15.31
CA ALA A 189 -0.95 -3.69 -16.16
C ALA A 189 -1.39 -3.85 -17.63
N VAL A 190 -1.33 -5.07 -18.18
CA VAL A 190 -1.78 -5.36 -19.55
C VAL A 190 -3.28 -5.13 -19.72
N ALA A 191 -4.09 -5.47 -18.73
CA ALA A 191 -5.53 -5.21 -18.77
C ALA A 191 -5.83 -3.70 -18.77
N PHE A 192 -5.15 -2.92 -17.93
CA PHE A 192 -5.29 -1.46 -17.91
C PHE A 192 -4.83 -0.81 -19.22
N ILE A 193 -3.66 -1.19 -19.73
CA ILE A 193 -3.11 -0.67 -20.99
C ILE A 193 -3.98 -1.11 -22.17
N GLY A 194 -4.39 -2.38 -22.19
CA GLY A 194 -5.23 -2.96 -23.23
C GLY A 194 -6.61 -2.32 -23.29
N TRP A 195 -7.26 -2.09 -22.14
CA TRP A 195 -8.54 -1.38 -22.10
C TRP A 195 -8.37 0.08 -22.56
N GLY A 196 -7.26 0.72 -22.20
CA GLY A 196 -6.96 2.10 -22.61
C GLY A 196 -6.65 2.30 -24.09
N MET A 197 -6.19 1.25 -24.78
CA MET A 197 -6.00 1.29 -26.24
C MET A 197 -7.28 0.98 -27.02
N VAL A 198 -8.33 0.48 -26.36
CA VAL A 198 -9.59 0.06 -26.99
C VAL A 198 -10.68 1.15 -26.88
N ILE A 199 -10.55 2.09 -25.93
CA ILE A 199 -11.40 3.27 -25.78
C ILE A 199 -10.80 4.43 -26.58
#